data_AF-A0A9D9NF32-F1
#
_entry.id   AF-A0A9D9NF32-F1
#
_cell.length_a   1.000
_cell.length_b   1.000
_cell.length_c   1.000
_cell.angle_alpha   90.00
_cell.angle_beta   90.00
_cell.angle_gamma   90.00
#
_symmetry.space_group_name_H-M   'P 1'
#
loop_
_entity.id
_entity.type
_entity.pdbx_description
1 polymer ?
#
loop_
_entity_poly.entity_id
_entity_poly.type
_entity_poly.pdbx_seq_one_letter_code
_entity_poly.pdbx_strand_id
1 'polypeptide(L)' 'MKLFRKILSITVLLLSLLCLAQQRASAQQVAVKTNALMWGAMTPNLGVEVVTGEHTSVHFSAFGNKNPYG' A
#
# COMPACT_ATOMS: atom_id res chain seq x y z
N MET A 1 -29.71 -1.13 -37.00
CA MET A 1 -28.25 -0.83 -36.98
C MET A 1 -27.83 0.40 -36.14
N LYS A 2 -28.66 1.44 -35.97
CA LYS A 2 -28.28 2.65 -35.19
C LYS A 2 -28.08 2.39 -33.68
N LEU A 3 -28.86 1.47 -33.11
CA LEU A 3 -28.78 1.11 -31.69
C LEU A 3 -27.48 0.37 -31.34
N PHE A 4 -27.08 -0.61 -32.17
CA PHE A 4 -25.83 -1.36 -32.00
C PHE A 4 -24.60 -0.45 -32.07
N ARG A 5 -24.58 0.51 -33.00
CA ARG A 5 -23.49 1.50 -33.11
C ARG A 5 -23.41 2.41 -31.87
N LYS A 6 -24.55 2.83 -31.31
CA LYS A 6 -24.57 3.62 -30.05
C LYS A 6 -24.02 2.84 -28.87
N ILE A 7 -24.41 1.57 -28.73
CA ILE A 7 -23.91 0.71 -27.65
C ILE A 7 -22.39 0.54 -27.78
N LEU A 8 -21.90 0.23 -28.98
CA LEU A 8 -20.46 0.10 -29.26
C LEU A 8 -19.69 1.40 -28.95
N SER A 9 -20.22 2.56 -29.32
CA SER A 9 -19.59 3.85 -29.02
C SER A 9 -19.53 4.12 -27.52
N ILE A 10 -20.57 3.77 -26.77
CA ILE A 10 -20.61 3.94 -25.31
C ILE A 10 -19.60 3.01 -24.64
N THR A 11 -19.47 1.76 -25.07
CA THR A 11 -18.47 0.83 -24.51
C THR A 11 -17.04 1.29 -24.79
N VAL A 12 -16.75 1.78 -26.00
CA VAL A 12 -15.42 2.32 -26.32
C VAL A 12 -15.10 3.55 -25.46
N LEU A 13 -16.08 4.42 -25.23
CA LEU A 13 -15.91 5.62 -24.41
C LEU A 13 -15.76 5.30 -22.91
N LEU A 14 -16.44 4.27 -22.42
CA LEU A 14 -16.28 3.79 -21.05
C LEU A 14 -14.88 3.17 -20.84
N LEU A 15 -14.40 2.40 -21.83
CA LEU A 15 -13.08 1.77 -21.77
C LEU A 15 -11.96 2.82 -21.77
N SER A 16 -12.08 3.88 -22.57
CA SER A 16 -11.08 4.95 -22.61
C SER A 16 -11.01 5.74 -21.30
N LEU A 17 -12.17 6.01 -20.68
CA LEU A 17 -12.24 6.66 -19.36
C LEU A 17 -11.57 5.82 -18.27
N LEU A 18 -11.75 4.50 -18.28
CA LEU A 18 -11.12 3.59 -17.32
C LEU A 18 -9.59 3.54 -17.48
N CYS A 19 -9.07 3.56 -18.70
CA CYS A 19 -7.63 3.60 -18.94
C CYS A 19 -6.99 4.92 -18.46
N LEU A 20 -7.70 6.04 -18.56
CA LEU A 20 -7.22 7.34 -18.08
C LEU A 20 -7.23 7.45 -16.53
N ALA A 21 -8.09 6.67 -15.86
CA ALA A 21 -8.19 6.67 -14.40
C ALA A 21 -7.01 5.95 -13.69
N GLN A 22 -6.16 5.23 -14.43
CA GLN A 22 -5.05 4.44 -13.86
C GLN A 22 -3.83 5.27 -13.43
N GLN A 23 -3.77 6.57 -13.74
CA GLN A 23 -2.52 7.32 -13.68
C GLN A 23 -2.07 7.76 -12.26
N ARG A 24 -2.86 7.52 -11.20
CA ARG A 24 -2.55 8.05 -9.86
C ARG A 24 -2.87 7.07 -8.72
N ALA A 25 -2.18 5.93 -8.70
CA ALA A 25 -2.10 5.11 -7.51
C ALA A 25 -1.04 5.69 -6.56
N SER A 26 -1.46 6.54 -5.63
CA SER A 26 -0.56 7.03 -4.56
C SER A 26 -0.33 5.89 -3.56
N ALA A 27 0.82 5.25 -3.62
CA ALA A 27 1.22 4.25 -2.62
C ALA A 27 1.45 4.94 -1.26
N GLN A 28 1.17 4.22 -0.17
CA GLN A 28 1.46 4.67 1.19
C GLN A 28 2.99 4.84 1.35
N GLN A 29 3.46 6.08 1.32
CA GLN A 29 4.90 6.38 1.36
C GLN A 29 5.51 6.25 2.76
N VAL A 30 4.68 6.25 3.80
CA VAL A 30 5.11 6.04 5.19
C VAL A 30 4.21 5.00 5.85
N ALA A 31 4.82 3.94 6.36
CA ALA A 31 4.15 2.88 7.08
C ALA A 31 4.70 2.79 8.51
N VAL A 32 3.83 2.92 9.50
CA VAL A 32 4.16 2.61 10.90
C VAL A 32 3.77 1.16 11.15
N LYS A 33 4.70 0.39 11.70
CA LYS A 33 4.58 -1.05 11.90
C LYS A 33 4.79 -1.41 13.36
N THR A 34 4.02 -2.39 13.80
CA THR A 34 4.14 -3.01 15.12
C THR A 34 3.81 -4.49 15.00
N ASN A 35 4.46 -5.33 15.78
CA ASN A 35 4.35 -6.78 15.71
C ASN A 35 3.61 -7.34 16.94
N ALA A 36 2.41 -7.87 16.72
CA ALA A 36 1.56 -8.43 17.77
C ALA A 36 2.19 -9.62 18.51
N LEU A 37 3.01 -10.44 17.82
CA LEU A 37 3.71 -11.56 18.44
C LEU A 37 4.75 -11.07 19.45
N MET A 38 5.50 -10.02 19.09
CA MET A 38 6.46 -9.35 19.99
C MET A 38 5.77 -8.70 21.20
N TRP A 39 4.61 -8.08 20.98
CA TRP A 39 3.77 -7.59 22.08
C TRP A 39 3.29 -8.72 22.99
N GLY A 40 2.92 -9.87 22.43
CA GLY A 40 2.60 -11.09 23.19
C GLY A 40 3.77 -11.60 24.03
N ALA A 41 5.00 -11.41 23.55
CA ALA A 41 6.24 -11.70 24.28
C ALA A 41 6.67 -10.55 25.23
N MET A 42 5.77 -9.62 25.58
CA MET A 42 6.04 -8.42 26.40
C MET A 42 7.26 -7.60 25.92
N THR A 43 7.51 -7.63 24.61
CA THR A 43 8.62 -6.93 23.96
C THR A 43 8.05 -5.76 23.16
N PRO A 44 7.95 -4.54 23.75
CA PRO A 44 7.51 -3.36 23.02
C PRO A 44 8.37 -3.16 21.77
N ASN A 45 7.71 -2.90 20.65
CA ASN A 45 8.37 -2.69 19.37
C ASN A 45 7.59 -1.65 18.54
N LEU A 46 8.34 -0.89 17.76
CA LEU A 46 7.83 0.12 16.84
C LEU A 46 8.78 0.22 15.63
N GLY A 47 8.21 0.18 14.44
CA GLY A 47 8.93 0.39 13.19
C GLY A 47 8.28 1.49 12.36
N VAL A 48 9.09 2.22 11.61
CA VAL A 48 8.64 3.21 10.63
C VAL A 48 9.39 2.94 9.33
N GLU A 49 8.65 2.72 8.26
CA GLU A 49 9.18 2.52 6.93
C GLU A 49 8.78 3.70 6.04
N VAL A 50 9.76 4.24 5.33
CA VAL A 50 9.60 5.36 4.40
C VAL A 50 10.03 4.91 3.01
N VAL A 51 9.11 4.95 2.06
CA VAL A 51 9.38 4.67 0.65
C VAL A 51 10.11 5.86 0.05
N THR A 52 11.39 5.67 -0.31
CA THR A 52 12.28 6.72 -0.82
C THR A 52 12.37 6.73 -2.35
N GLY A 53 11.98 5.63 -3.01
CA GLY A 53 11.90 5.52 -4.48
C GLY A 53 10.84 4.51 -4.92
N GLU A 54 10.65 4.32 -6.23
CA GLU A 54 9.62 3.41 -6.78
C GLU A 54 9.74 1.97 -6.27
N HIS A 55 10.97 1.52 -5.97
CA HIS A 55 11.24 0.16 -5.45
C HIS A 55 12.19 0.15 -4.25
N THR A 56 12.36 1.29 -3.57
CA THR A 56 13.30 1.40 -2.46
C THR A 56 12.62 2.03 -1.26
N SER A 57 12.74 1.38 -0.11
CA SER A 57 12.27 1.89 1.17
C SER A 57 13.38 1.83 2.21
N VAL A 58 13.35 2.77 3.15
CA VAL A 58 14.20 2.81 4.32
C VAL A 58 13.34 2.46 5.52
N HIS A 59 13.77 1.48 6.31
CA HIS A 59 13.04 1.01 7.48
C HIS A 59 13.87 1.25 8.74
N PHE A 60 13.27 1.96 9.70
CA PHE A 60 13.81 2.16 11.04
C PHE A 60 12.96 1.38 12.03
N SER A 61 13.60 0.60 12.90
CA SER A 61 12.90 -0.17 13.93
C SER A 61 13.60 -0.04 15.28
N ALA A 62 12.79 0.03 16.33
CA ALA A 62 13.22 0.01 17.71
C ALA A 62 12.41 -1.04 18.47
N PHE A 63 13.09 -1.81 19.32
CA PHE A 63 12.47 -2.78 20.19
C PHE A 63 13.19 -2.81 21.54
N GLY A 64 12.46 -3.11 22.59
CA GLY A 64 12.99 -3.26 23.93
C GLY A 64 12.48 -4.55 24.55
N ASN A 65 13.38 -5.33 25.14
CA ASN A 65 13.02 -6.52 25.90
C ASN A 65 13.60 -6.38 27.32
N LYS A 66 12.74 -6.49 28.33
CA LYS A 66 13.16 -6.39 29.74
C LYS A 66 13.85 -7.66 30.24
N ASN A 67 13.60 -8.81 29.62
CA ASN A 67 14.12 -10.10 30.02
C ASN A 67 14.53 -10.96 28.80
N PRO A 68 15.64 -10.63 28.11
CA PRO A 68 16.00 -11.27 26.84
C PRO A 68 16.38 -12.75 26.97
N TYR A 69 16.61 -13.25 28.18
CA TYR A 69 17.04 -14.63 28.45
C TYR A 69 16.06 -15.45 29.30
N GLY A 70 14.98 -14.85 29.82
CA GLY A 70 14.09 -15.50 30.79
C GLY A 70 14.58 -15.42 32.22
#